data_AF-A0ABD2NRL2-F1
#
_entry.id   AF-A0ABD2NRL2-F1
#
_cell.length_a   1.000
_cell.length_b   1.000
_cell.length_c   1.000
_cell.angle_alpha   90.00
_cell.angle_beta   90.00
_cell.angle_gamma   90.00
#
_symmetry.space_group_name_H-M   'P 1'
#
loop_
_entity.id
_entity.type
_entity.pdbx_description
1 polymer ?
#
loop_
_entity_poly.entity_id
_entity_poly.type
_entity_poly.pdbx_seq_one_letter_code
_entity_poly.pdbx_strand_id
1 'polypeptide(L)'
;MYLKWRLKASTEEIDVLFRTHKMVQNKCIRYLCENIKLALDIGLPLKRIIRSGYILHSYPKYTKEVLRDFANIAGGDLKQAMYRSPKLCMVSPKNYAKIYGILKEHEIPDEAIRNKLSIFQLSPQTVKHRLEEIDKMPELKVLKFHKQFLRLVLYHHRAKSRLCFMEELQMKCVPLRILSQQTSIDMHIRDSRDINDCKEVMLFIKNLLKIDPKHFEKSLRRHPYHLAVPLPQIEDTYRYLHKIKFKNEAICKASSILLYPKEKIKEALLAVRKNSLIGKVHVSQAQRLNLALYNLEKKHHFTGDGIWPELSTECETELKTKE
;
A
#
# COMPACT_ATOMS: atom_id res chain seq x y z
N MET A 1 -25.47 -5.31 -39.97
CA MET A 1 -25.41 -4.08 -40.81
C MET A 1 -25.18 -2.81 -39.99
N TYR A 2 -26.01 -2.50 -38.98
CA TYR A 2 -25.91 -1.25 -38.19
C TYR A 2 -24.55 -1.01 -37.50
N LEU A 3 -24.05 -1.97 -36.72
CA LEU A 3 -22.79 -1.80 -35.97
C LEU A 3 -21.57 -1.59 -36.89
N LYS A 4 -21.57 -2.25 -38.06
CA LYS A 4 -20.52 -2.11 -39.08
C LYS A 4 -20.43 -0.65 -39.56
N TRP A 5 -21.57 -0.06 -39.90
CA TRP A 5 -21.66 1.34 -40.31
C TRP A 5 -21.28 2.30 -39.17
N ARG A 6 -21.87 2.10 -37.97
CA ARG A 6 -21.71 3.05 -36.86
C ARG A 6 -20.30 3.05 -36.25
N LEU A 7 -19.65 1.89 -36.17
CA LEU A 7 -18.32 1.74 -35.59
C LEU A 7 -17.19 1.82 -36.64
N LYS A 8 -17.52 1.98 -37.93
CA LYS A 8 -16.57 1.92 -39.06
C LYS A 8 -15.69 0.68 -39.00
N ALA A 9 -16.29 -0.46 -38.70
CA ALA A 9 -15.62 -1.75 -38.49
C ALA A 9 -15.71 -2.64 -39.73
N SER A 10 -14.77 -3.56 -39.91
CA SER A 10 -14.88 -4.61 -40.94
C SER A 10 -15.93 -5.66 -40.55
N THR A 11 -16.35 -6.50 -41.50
CA THR A 11 -17.26 -7.62 -41.19
C THR A 11 -16.61 -8.58 -40.18
N GLU A 12 -15.33 -8.89 -40.38
CA GLU A 12 -14.55 -9.78 -39.51
C GLU A 12 -14.44 -9.24 -38.07
N GLU A 13 -14.20 -7.94 -37.89
CA GLU A 13 -14.13 -7.33 -36.55
C GLU A 13 -15.44 -7.44 -35.79
N ILE A 14 -16.58 -7.32 -36.49
CA ILE A 14 -17.91 -7.48 -35.90
C ILE A 14 -18.20 -8.95 -35.56
N ASP A 15 -17.77 -9.89 -36.41
CA ASP A 15 -17.92 -11.32 -36.13
C ASP A 15 -17.10 -11.73 -34.91
N VAL A 16 -15.86 -11.24 -34.79
CA VAL A 16 -15.03 -11.43 -33.59
C VAL A 16 -15.71 -10.81 -32.37
N LEU A 17 -16.21 -9.57 -32.46
CA LEU A 17 -16.93 -8.90 -31.38
C LEU A 17 -18.09 -9.76 -30.87
N PHE A 18 -18.88 -10.33 -31.77
CA PHE A 18 -20.02 -11.17 -31.40
C PHE A 18 -19.61 -12.52 -30.81
N ARG A 19 -18.54 -13.14 -31.32
CA ARG A 19 -17.97 -14.37 -30.74
C ARG A 19 -17.49 -14.12 -29.32
N THR A 20 -16.78 -13.03 -29.07
CA THR A 20 -16.24 -12.66 -27.74
C THR A 20 -17.32 -12.14 -26.79
N HIS A 21 -18.29 -11.38 -27.30
CA HIS A 21 -19.31 -10.70 -26.50
C HIS A 21 -20.72 -11.05 -27.01
N LYS A 22 -21.10 -12.32 -26.87
CA LYS A 22 -22.40 -12.87 -27.31
C LYS A 22 -23.60 -12.04 -26.87
N MET A 23 -23.55 -11.48 -25.67
CA MET A 23 -24.61 -10.65 -25.10
C MET A 23 -24.93 -9.39 -25.93
N VAL A 24 -24.00 -8.91 -26.76
CA VAL A 24 -24.22 -7.74 -27.62
C VAL A 24 -25.25 -8.03 -28.71
N GLN A 25 -25.28 -9.27 -29.23
CA GLN A 25 -26.24 -9.68 -30.27
C GLN A 25 -27.68 -9.62 -29.78
N ASN A 26 -27.89 -9.91 -28.49
CA ASN A 26 -29.21 -10.04 -27.88
C ASN A 26 -29.74 -8.72 -27.32
N LYS A 27 -29.06 -7.59 -27.55
CA LYS A 27 -29.47 -6.28 -27.02
C LYS A 27 -30.25 -5.48 -28.04
N CYS A 28 -31.24 -4.74 -27.54
CA CYS A 28 -32.02 -3.85 -28.38
C CYS A 28 -31.14 -2.76 -29.01
N ILE A 29 -31.43 -2.41 -30.25
CA ILE A 29 -30.66 -1.42 -31.01
C ILE A 29 -30.59 -0.07 -30.28
N ARG A 30 -31.66 0.33 -29.58
CA ARG A 30 -31.70 1.56 -28.78
C ARG A 30 -30.60 1.59 -27.71
N TYR A 31 -30.41 0.49 -26.98
CA TYR A 31 -29.36 0.42 -25.95
C TYR A 31 -27.97 0.47 -26.58
N LEU A 32 -27.78 -0.20 -27.72
CA LEU A 32 -26.52 -0.13 -28.47
C LEU A 32 -26.22 1.30 -28.92
N CYS A 33 -27.20 2.01 -29.49
CA CYS A 33 -27.05 3.41 -29.89
C CYS A 33 -26.67 4.31 -28.72
N GLU A 34 -27.38 4.18 -27.60
CA GLU A 34 -27.11 4.98 -26.40
C GLU A 34 -25.73 4.69 -25.82
N ASN A 35 -25.35 3.42 -25.70
CA ASN A 35 -24.03 3.04 -25.16
C ASN A 35 -22.89 3.49 -26.09
N ILE A 36 -23.07 3.44 -27.42
CA ILE A 36 -22.08 3.99 -28.37
C ILE A 36 -21.96 5.50 -28.21
N LYS A 37 -23.09 6.22 -28.08
CA LYS A 37 -23.09 7.67 -27.86
C LYS A 37 -22.36 8.02 -26.55
N LEU A 38 -22.72 7.36 -25.44
CA LEU A 38 -22.06 7.57 -24.15
C LEU A 38 -20.56 7.25 -24.19
N ALA A 39 -20.16 6.18 -24.86
CA ALA A 39 -18.75 5.83 -25.01
C ALA A 39 -17.96 6.90 -25.79
N LEU A 40 -18.57 7.46 -26.86
CA LEU A 40 -18.00 8.57 -27.61
C LEU A 40 -17.94 9.86 -26.78
N ASP A 41 -18.98 10.15 -25.99
CA ASP A 41 -19.03 11.31 -25.10
C ASP A 41 -17.93 11.25 -24.02
N ILE A 42 -17.61 10.04 -23.54
CA ILE A 42 -16.47 9.75 -22.64
C ILE A 42 -15.11 9.95 -23.34
N GLY A 43 -15.08 9.94 -24.67
CA GLY A 43 -13.87 10.10 -25.49
C GLY A 43 -13.25 8.78 -25.95
N LEU A 44 -13.96 7.65 -25.88
CA LEU A 44 -13.44 6.37 -26.34
C LEU A 44 -13.40 6.32 -27.88
N PRO A 45 -12.25 5.97 -28.50
CA PRO A 45 -12.19 5.81 -29.95
C PRO A 45 -12.94 4.55 -30.39
N LEU A 46 -13.49 4.56 -31.61
CA LEU A 46 -14.32 3.48 -32.16
C LEU A 46 -13.65 2.10 -32.04
N LYS A 47 -12.36 2.00 -32.38
CA LYS A 47 -11.58 0.75 -32.25
C LYS A 47 -11.54 0.21 -30.81
N ARG A 48 -11.51 1.10 -29.81
CA ARG A 48 -11.51 0.73 -28.39
C ARG A 48 -12.88 0.29 -27.90
N ILE A 49 -13.96 0.84 -28.47
CA ILE A 49 -15.34 0.41 -28.24
C ILE A 49 -15.52 -1.04 -28.71
N ILE A 50 -15.02 -1.38 -29.91
CA ILE A 50 -15.06 -2.74 -30.45
C ILE A 50 -14.30 -3.71 -29.53
N ARG A 51 -13.06 -3.37 -29.15
CA ARG A 51 -12.25 -4.17 -28.21
C ARG A 51 -12.89 -4.30 -26.83
N SER A 52 -13.66 -3.30 -26.41
CA SER A 52 -14.36 -3.26 -25.12
C SER A 52 -15.84 -3.54 -25.30
N GLY A 53 -16.20 -4.52 -26.14
CA GLY A 53 -17.58 -4.77 -26.54
C GLY A 53 -18.55 -5.05 -25.39
N TYR A 54 -18.03 -5.37 -24.20
CA TYR A 54 -18.83 -5.45 -22.98
C TYR A 54 -19.59 -4.14 -22.63
N ILE A 55 -19.08 -2.97 -23.02
CA ILE A 55 -19.76 -1.70 -22.77
C ILE A 55 -21.06 -1.56 -23.56
N LEU A 56 -21.15 -2.23 -24.71
CA LEU A 56 -22.28 -2.13 -25.64
C LEU A 56 -23.54 -2.80 -25.07
N HIS A 57 -23.38 -3.82 -24.24
CA HIS A 57 -24.51 -4.49 -23.59
C HIS A 57 -24.77 -4.01 -22.17
N SER A 58 -24.08 -2.95 -21.72
CA SER A 58 -24.31 -2.33 -20.42
C SER A 58 -25.67 -1.64 -20.36
N TYR A 59 -26.16 -1.32 -19.16
CA TYR A 59 -27.40 -0.56 -19.01
C TYR A 59 -27.09 0.94 -19.06
N PRO A 60 -27.51 1.68 -20.11
CA PRO A 60 -27.07 3.07 -20.34
C PRO A 60 -27.40 4.01 -19.17
N LYS A 61 -28.52 3.75 -18.48
CA LYS A 61 -28.98 4.54 -17.34
C LYS A 61 -27.97 4.54 -16.19
N TYR A 62 -27.28 3.42 -15.95
CA TYR A 62 -26.25 3.37 -14.90
C TYR A 62 -25.10 4.32 -15.20
N THR A 63 -24.56 4.29 -16.42
CA THR A 63 -23.46 5.20 -16.79
C THR A 63 -23.91 6.66 -16.71
N LYS A 64 -25.13 6.98 -17.14
CA LYS A 64 -25.70 8.33 -17.05
C LYS A 64 -25.85 8.81 -15.61
N GLU A 65 -26.46 8.00 -14.75
CA GLU A 65 -26.63 8.31 -13.32
C GLU A 65 -25.28 8.46 -12.62
N VAL A 66 -24.32 7.57 -12.91
CA VAL A 66 -22.97 7.66 -12.36
C VAL A 66 -22.26 8.95 -12.77
N LEU A 67 -22.33 9.34 -14.04
CA LEU A 67 -21.73 10.59 -14.51
C LEU A 67 -22.43 11.84 -13.98
N ARG A 68 -23.73 11.76 -13.64
CA ARG A 68 -24.49 12.87 -13.05
C ARG A 68 -24.22 13.00 -11.55
N ASP A 69 -24.36 11.90 -10.81
CA ASP A 69 -24.39 11.90 -9.35
C ASP A 69 -22.98 11.74 -8.74
N PHE A 70 -22.04 11.18 -9.52
CA PHE A 70 -20.67 10.87 -9.09
C PHE A 70 -19.61 11.36 -10.08
N ALA A 71 -19.85 12.48 -10.76
CA ALA A 71 -18.91 13.05 -11.74
C ALA A 71 -17.48 13.16 -11.19
N ASN A 72 -17.37 13.61 -9.93
CA ASN A 72 -16.12 13.72 -9.18
C ASN A 72 -16.19 12.86 -7.91
N ILE A 73 -15.49 11.73 -7.90
CA ILE A 73 -15.35 10.87 -6.70
C ILE A 73 -13.94 11.07 -6.13
N ALA A 74 -13.85 11.39 -4.84
CA ALA A 74 -12.57 11.60 -4.14
C ALA A 74 -11.65 12.65 -4.83
N GLY A 75 -12.25 13.66 -5.49
CA GLY A 75 -11.52 14.66 -6.27
C GLY A 75 -10.92 14.14 -7.58
N GLY A 76 -11.33 12.97 -8.06
CA GLY A 76 -10.96 12.41 -9.36
C GLY A 76 -12.10 12.47 -10.38
N ASP A 77 -11.77 12.85 -11.61
CA ASP A 77 -12.70 12.86 -12.74
C ASP A 77 -13.04 11.43 -13.18
N LEU A 78 -14.30 11.03 -12.95
CA LEU A 78 -14.75 9.68 -13.27
C LEU A 78 -14.85 9.44 -14.78
N LYS A 79 -15.06 10.48 -15.59
CA LYS A 79 -15.06 10.38 -17.05
C LYS A 79 -13.69 9.94 -17.55
N GLN A 80 -12.62 10.55 -17.04
CA GLN A 80 -11.25 10.12 -17.34
C GLN A 80 -10.95 8.72 -16.82
N ALA A 81 -11.48 8.35 -15.66
CA ALA A 81 -11.33 7.00 -15.13
C ALA A 81 -12.01 5.95 -16.02
N MET A 82 -13.22 6.24 -16.51
CA MET A 82 -13.94 5.39 -17.48
C MET A 82 -13.20 5.29 -18.81
N TYR A 83 -12.59 6.39 -19.28
CA TYR A 83 -11.71 6.35 -20.44
C TYR A 83 -10.53 5.39 -20.22
N ARG A 84 -9.87 5.43 -19.07
CA ARG A 84 -8.77 4.51 -18.74
C ARG A 84 -9.25 3.08 -18.55
N SER A 85 -10.44 2.90 -17.99
CA SER A 85 -10.99 1.60 -17.63
C SER A 85 -12.50 1.51 -17.96
N PRO A 86 -12.87 1.11 -19.19
CA PRO A 86 -14.25 1.13 -19.66
C PRO A 86 -15.23 0.24 -18.89
N LYS A 87 -14.73 -0.75 -18.13
CA LYS A 87 -15.56 -1.60 -17.25
C LYS A 87 -16.32 -0.80 -16.19
N LEU A 88 -15.82 0.39 -15.81
CA LEU A 88 -16.50 1.28 -14.86
C LEU A 88 -17.89 1.72 -15.32
N CYS A 89 -18.16 1.75 -16.63
CA CYS A 89 -19.47 2.10 -17.18
C CYS A 89 -20.56 1.07 -16.83
N MET A 90 -20.18 -0.17 -16.51
CA MET A 90 -21.11 -1.26 -16.21
C MET A 90 -21.56 -1.31 -14.74
N VAL A 91 -20.90 -0.54 -13.87
CA VAL A 91 -21.11 -0.60 -12.43
C VAL A 91 -22.35 0.21 -12.07
N SER A 92 -23.19 -0.33 -11.18
CA SER A 92 -24.39 0.36 -10.72
C SER A 92 -24.05 1.55 -9.80
N PRO A 93 -24.82 2.65 -9.84
CA PRO A 93 -24.59 3.80 -8.97
C PRO A 93 -24.61 3.44 -7.48
N LYS A 94 -25.51 2.53 -7.08
CA LYS A 94 -25.58 2.01 -5.70
C LYS A 94 -24.27 1.36 -5.25
N ASN A 95 -23.57 0.66 -6.15
CA ASN A 95 -22.31 0.02 -5.82
C ASN A 95 -21.18 1.04 -5.64
N TYR A 96 -21.16 2.14 -6.41
CA TYR A 96 -20.21 3.24 -6.17
C TYR A 96 -20.35 3.80 -4.75
N ALA A 97 -21.58 4.14 -4.35
CA ALA A 97 -21.86 4.67 -3.01
C ALA A 97 -21.42 3.70 -1.90
N LYS A 98 -21.78 2.41 -2.04
CA LYS A 98 -21.40 1.37 -1.07
C LYS A 98 -19.89 1.18 -0.96
N ILE A 99 -19.19 1.09 -2.09
CA ILE A 99 -17.73 0.91 -2.10
C ILE A 99 -17.05 2.15 -1.51
N TYR A 100 -17.53 3.35 -1.83
CA TYR A 100 -16.98 4.57 -1.25
C TYR A 100 -17.18 4.59 0.27
N GLY A 101 -18.37 4.23 0.76
CA GLY A 101 -18.65 4.06 2.19
C GLY A 101 -17.68 3.09 2.87
N ILE A 102 -17.51 1.90 2.32
CA ILE A 102 -16.57 0.89 2.84
C ILE A 102 -15.13 1.43 2.88
N LEU A 103 -14.68 2.12 1.82
CA LEU A 103 -13.33 2.71 1.79
C LEU A 103 -13.15 3.77 2.88
N LYS A 104 -14.20 4.51 3.21
CA LYS A 104 -14.19 5.51 4.30
C LYS A 104 -14.28 4.91 5.68
N GLU A 105 -15.07 3.85 5.87
CA GLU A 105 -15.09 3.07 7.12
C GLU A 105 -13.71 2.52 7.46
N HIS A 106 -12.96 2.06 6.45
CA HIS A 106 -11.56 1.68 6.60
C HIS A 106 -10.59 2.88 6.50
N GLU A 107 -10.99 4.14 6.72
CA GLU A 107 -10.08 5.30 6.80
C GLU A 107 -9.12 5.47 5.60
N ILE A 108 -9.52 5.04 4.40
CA ILE A 108 -8.66 5.19 3.22
C ILE A 108 -8.69 6.65 2.73
N PRO A 109 -7.52 7.29 2.56
CA PRO A 109 -7.45 8.68 2.13
C PRO A 109 -7.96 8.84 0.70
N ASP A 110 -8.66 9.95 0.43
CA ASP A 110 -9.20 10.25 -0.91
C ASP A 110 -8.11 10.29 -1.99
N GLU A 111 -6.89 10.68 -1.63
CA GLU A 111 -5.76 10.66 -2.54
C GLU A 111 -5.44 9.26 -3.09
N ALA A 112 -5.54 8.24 -2.24
CA ALA A 112 -5.34 6.85 -2.66
C ALA A 112 -6.50 6.38 -3.56
N ILE A 113 -7.74 6.77 -3.23
CA ILE A 113 -8.94 6.47 -4.01
C ILE A 113 -8.83 7.08 -5.41
N ARG A 114 -8.50 8.38 -5.50
CA ARG A 114 -8.30 9.12 -6.75
C ARG A 114 -7.24 8.48 -7.65
N ASN A 115 -6.14 7.99 -7.06
CA ASN A 115 -5.10 7.32 -7.82
C ASN A 115 -5.56 5.98 -8.43
N LYS A 116 -6.56 5.32 -7.84
CA LYS A 116 -7.00 4.00 -8.28
C LYS A 116 -8.52 3.80 -8.23
N LEU A 117 -9.24 4.63 -8.98
CA LEU A 117 -10.70 4.52 -9.20
C LEU A 117 -11.14 3.18 -9.83
N SER A 118 -10.23 2.38 -10.39
CA SER A 118 -10.58 1.03 -10.87
C SER A 118 -11.06 0.09 -9.75
N ILE A 119 -10.89 0.44 -8.48
CA ILE A 119 -11.43 -0.31 -7.34
C ILE A 119 -12.95 -0.50 -7.41
N PHE A 120 -13.67 0.48 -7.98
CA PHE A 120 -15.13 0.43 -8.13
C PHE A 120 -15.64 -0.66 -9.08
N GLN A 121 -14.74 -1.33 -9.83
CA GLN A 121 -15.10 -2.47 -10.66
C GLN A 121 -15.37 -3.74 -9.86
N LEU A 122 -14.88 -3.80 -8.61
CA LEU A 122 -15.10 -4.95 -7.73
C LEU A 122 -16.49 -4.89 -7.10
N SER A 123 -16.97 -6.03 -6.61
CA SER A 123 -18.19 -6.04 -5.80
C SER A 123 -17.91 -5.40 -4.43
N PRO A 124 -18.90 -4.73 -3.80
CA PRO A 124 -18.74 -4.18 -2.45
C PRO A 124 -18.30 -5.24 -1.43
N GLN A 125 -18.85 -6.46 -1.51
CA GLN A 125 -18.50 -7.59 -0.64
C GLN A 125 -17.03 -7.99 -0.81
N THR A 126 -16.54 -8.05 -2.06
CA THR A 126 -15.14 -8.38 -2.35
C THR A 126 -14.18 -7.31 -1.81
N VAL A 127 -14.54 -6.03 -1.93
CA VAL A 127 -13.71 -4.94 -1.39
C VAL A 127 -13.62 -5.05 0.13
N LYS A 128 -14.76 -5.22 0.80
CA LYS A 128 -14.83 -5.39 2.25
C LYS A 128 -14.00 -6.57 2.75
N HIS A 129 -14.23 -7.75 2.19
CA HIS A 129 -13.49 -8.97 2.57
C HIS A 129 -11.97 -8.80 2.41
N ARG A 130 -11.52 -8.23 1.28
CA ARG A 130 -10.08 -8.05 1.03
C ARG A 130 -9.45 -7.01 1.96
N LEU A 131 -10.18 -5.98 2.35
CA LEU A 131 -9.70 -5.01 3.34
C LEU A 131 -9.58 -5.65 4.72
N GLU A 132 -10.59 -6.42 5.13
CA GLU A 132 -10.56 -7.18 6.39
C GLU A 132 -9.42 -8.20 6.44
N GLU A 133 -9.13 -8.90 5.34
CA GLU A 133 -7.96 -9.79 5.26
C GLU A 133 -6.63 -9.02 5.38
N ILE A 134 -6.52 -7.87 4.71
CA ILE A 134 -5.32 -7.03 4.78
C ILE A 134 -5.12 -6.47 6.19
N ASP A 135 -6.19 -6.08 6.88
CA ASP A 135 -6.12 -5.53 8.24
C ASP A 135 -5.68 -6.59 9.28
N LYS A 136 -5.82 -7.89 8.98
CA LYS A 136 -5.29 -9.00 9.81
C LYS A 136 -3.79 -9.21 9.68
N MET A 137 -3.20 -8.79 8.56
CA MET A 137 -1.77 -8.97 8.27
C MET A 137 -1.01 -7.69 8.65
N PRO A 138 -0.19 -7.70 9.72
CA PRO A 138 0.49 -6.49 10.18
C PRO A 138 1.40 -5.87 9.12
N GLU A 139 2.04 -6.68 8.28
CA GLU A 139 2.93 -6.27 7.18
C GLU A 139 2.19 -5.47 6.09
N LEU A 140 0.92 -5.78 5.84
CA LEU A 140 0.12 -5.08 4.85
C LEU A 140 -0.65 -3.91 5.45
N LYS A 141 -1.06 -4.03 6.73
CA LYS A 141 -1.78 -2.99 7.47
C LYS A 141 -0.98 -1.69 7.55
N VAL A 142 0.33 -1.77 7.77
CA VAL A 142 1.22 -0.59 7.81
C VAL A 142 1.25 0.20 6.49
N LEU A 143 0.91 -0.45 5.36
CA LEU A 143 0.91 0.16 4.03
C LEU A 143 -0.39 0.89 3.67
N LYS A 144 -1.38 0.91 4.57
CA LYS A 144 -2.72 1.49 4.35
C LYS A 144 -2.73 2.94 3.89
N PHE A 145 -1.78 3.74 4.38
CA PHE A 145 -1.65 5.15 4.05
C PHE A 145 -0.86 5.42 2.77
N HIS A 146 -0.33 4.38 2.12
CA HIS A 146 0.41 4.56 0.89
C HIS A 146 -0.53 4.85 -0.28
N LYS A 147 -0.15 5.80 -1.14
CA LYS A 147 -0.95 6.23 -2.30
C LYS A 147 -1.33 5.11 -3.28
N GLN A 148 -0.58 4.00 -3.27
CA GLN A 148 -0.82 2.82 -4.11
C GLN A 148 -1.45 1.63 -3.35
N PHE A 149 -1.84 1.81 -2.10
CA PHE A 149 -2.43 0.75 -1.27
C PHE A 149 -3.58 0.01 -1.97
N LEU A 150 -4.47 0.73 -2.64
CA LEU A 150 -5.60 0.14 -3.37
C LEU A 150 -5.20 -0.82 -4.50
N ARG A 151 -3.94 -0.81 -4.95
CA ARG A 151 -3.43 -1.83 -5.87
C ARG A 151 -3.34 -3.20 -5.19
N LEU A 152 -2.99 -3.26 -3.91
CA LEU A 152 -3.04 -4.52 -3.14
C LEU A 152 -4.45 -5.07 -3.09
N VAL A 153 -5.43 -4.21 -2.83
CA VAL A 153 -6.84 -4.63 -2.77
C VAL A 153 -7.30 -5.18 -4.13
N LEU A 154 -6.88 -4.55 -5.24
CA LEU A 154 -7.21 -5.03 -6.59
C LEU A 154 -6.54 -6.37 -6.91
N TYR A 155 -5.26 -6.52 -6.58
CA TYR A 155 -4.46 -7.71 -6.88
C TYR A 155 -4.26 -8.61 -5.66
N HIS A 156 -5.27 -8.70 -4.78
CA HIS A 156 -5.15 -9.31 -3.46
C HIS A 156 -4.61 -10.75 -3.47
N HIS A 157 -5.15 -11.63 -4.32
CA HIS A 157 -4.67 -13.03 -4.40
C HIS A 157 -3.17 -13.12 -4.70
N ARG A 158 -2.67 -12.23 -5.57
CA ARG A 158 -1.27 -12.20 -5.98
C ARG A 158 -0.43 -11.61 -4.86
N ALA A 159 -0.86 -10.51 -4.26
CA ALA A 159 -0.16 -9.92 -3.11
C ALA A 159 0.00 -10.94 -1.98
N LYS A 160 -1.06 -11.70 -1.67
CA LYS A 160 -1.05 -12.77 -0.66
C LYS A 160 -0.09 -13.90 -1.01
N SER A 161 -0.21 -14.48 -2.21
CA SER A 161 0.69 -15.55 -2.67
C SER A 161 2.17 -15.12 -2.66
N ARG A 162 2.45 -13.86 -3.03
CA ARG A 162 3.81 -13.31 -2.99
C ARG A 162 4.30 -13.11 -1.57
N LEU A 163 3.44 -12.63 -0.68
CA LEU A 163 3.80 -12.48 0.73
C LEU A 163 4.17 -13.83 1.34
N CYS A 164 3.35 -14.87 1.14
CA CYS A 164 3.65 -16.23 1.61
C CYS A 164 4.99 -16.74 1.05
N PHE A 165 5.25 -16.52 -0.24
CA PHE A 165 6.54 -16.90 -0.83
C PHE A 165 7.73 -16.13 -0.23
N MET A 166 7.55 -14.86 0.13
CA MET A 166 8.60 -14.05 0.77
C MET A 166 8.82 -14.44 2.24
N GLU A 167 7.75 -14.85 2.93
CA GLU A 167 7.82 -15.42 4.29
C GLU A 167 8.60 -16.75 4.28
N GLU A 168 8.39 -17.61 3.28
CA GLU A 168 9.17 -18.84 3.08
C GLU A 168 10.67 -18.56 2.88
N LEU A 169 11.01 -17.45 2.23
CA LEU A 169 12.39 -16.98 2.05
C LEU A 169 12.94 -16.20 3.26
N GLN A 170 12.16 -16.07 4.34
CA GLN A 170 12.51 -15.32 5.56
C GLN A 170 12.85 -13.83 5.33
N MET A 171 12.37 -13.24 4.23
CA MET A 171 12.54 -11.80 3.99
C MET A 171 11.60 -10.99 4.86
N LYS A 172 12.12 -9.98 5.57
CA LYS A 172 11.34 -9.20 6.55
C LYS A 172 10.89 -7.85 6.00
N CYS A 173 11.52 -7.35 4.95
CA CYS A 173 11.28 -6.05 4.34
C CYS A 173 10.78 -6.21 2.91
N VAL A 174 9.50 -5.89 2.70
CA VAL A 174 8.85 -6.07 1.40
C VAL A 174 8.24 -4.76 0.91
N PRO A 175 8.88 -4.08 -0.07
CA PRO A 175 8.29 -2.93 -0.74
C PRO A 175 6.93 -3.24 -1.37
N LEU A 176 5.98 -2.33 -1.22
CA LEU A 176 4.62 -2.45 -1.78
C LEU A 176 4.64 -2.66 -3.30
N ARG A 177 5.61 -2.05 -3.96
CA ARG A 177 5.81 -2.17 -5.41
C ARG A 177 5.95 -3.64 -5.83
N ILE A 178 6.67 -4.46 -5.08
CA ILE A 178 6.90 -5.87 -5.41
C ILE A 178 5.60 -6.67 -5.25
N LEU A 179 4.87 -6.45 -4.17
CA LEU A 179 3.60 -7.15 -3.90
C LEU A 179 2.53 -6.83 -4.95
N SER A 180 2.53 -5.60 -5.47
CA SER A 180 1.48 -5.09 -6.36
C SER A 180 1.82 -5.11 -7.87
N GLN A 181 3.09 -5.35 -8.25
CA GLN A 181 3.51 -5.34 -9.64
C GLN A 181 3.10 -6.58 -10.42
N GLN A 182 3.11 -6.48 -11.76
CA GLN A 182 2.79 -7.59 -12.65
C GLN A 182 4.03 -8.36 -13.12
N THR A 183 5.23 -7.78 -12.99
CA THR A 183 6.50 -8.38 -13.37
C THR A 183 6.95 -9.46 -12.39
N SER A 184 7.90 -10.30 -12.85
CA SER A 184 8.54 -11.34 -12.04
C SER A 184 9.28 -10.72 -10.85
N ILE A 185 9.21 -11.42 -9.71
CA ILE A 185 9.85 -11.07 -8.43
C ILE A 185 11.32 -11.49 -8.45
N ASP A 186 11.70 -12.36 -9.39
CA ASP A 186 12.99 -13.06 -9.43
C ASP A 186 14.16 -12.10 -9.48
N MET A 187 14.02 -10.93 -10.11
CA MET A 187 15.07 -9.91 -10.10
C MET A 187 15.32 -9.35 -8.69
N HIS A 188 14.27 -9.15 -7.90
CA HIS A 188 14.42 -8.65 -6.53
C HIS A 188 15.02 -9.70 -5.59
N ILE A 189 14.71 -10.98 -5.85
CA ILE A 189 15.26 -12.11 -5.09
C ILE A 189 16.72 -12.33 -5.45
N ARG A 190 17.08 -12.25 -6.73
CA ARG A 190 18.47 -12.38 -7.20
C ARG A 190 19.40 -11.32 -6.63
N ASP A 191 18.87 -10.11 -6.41
CA ASP A 191 19.65 -9.04 -5.79
C ASP A 191 19.79 -9.19 -4.27
N SER A 192 19.09 -10.14 -3.63
CA SER A 192 19.12 -10.44 -2.19
C SER A 192 18.98 -9.22 -1.27
N ARG A 193 18.24 -8.19 -1.69
CA ARG A 193 18.08 -6.96 -0.91
C ARG A 193 16.84 -7.07 -0.02
N ASP A 194 17.02 -7.41 1.24
CA ASP A 194 15.96 -7.27 2.26
C ASP A 194 15.82 -5.81 2.70
N ILE A 195 15.35 -4.95 1.78
CA ILE A 195 15.38 -3.49 1.92
C ILE A 195 14.03 -2.90 1.52
N ASN A 196 13.49 -2.00 2.34
CA ASN A 196 12.29 -1.24 2.04
C ASN A 196 12.57 -0.07 1.06
N ASP A 197 11.53 0.39 0.36
CA ASP A 197 11.64 1.64 -0.41
C ASP A 197 11.75 2.84 0.55
N CYS A 198 12.77 3.67 0.35
CA CYS A 198 12.99 4.88 1.13
C CYS A 198 11.75 5.78 1.17
N LYS A 199 11.02 5.92 0.04
CA LYS A 199 9.81 6.74 0.01
C LYS A 199 8.68 6.16 0.87
N GLU A 200 8.57 4.84 0.93
CA GLU A 200 7.58 4.14 1.73
C GLU A 200 7.88 4.30 3.23
N VAL A 201 9.14 4.09 3.65
CA VAL A 201 9.58 4.29 5.04
C VAL A 201 9.36 5.73 5.49
N MET A 202 9.73 6.72 4.68
CA MET A 202 9.58 8.14 5.04
C MET A 202 8.10 8.54 5.14
N LEU A 203 7.25 8.06 4.24
CA LEU A 203 5.81 8.31 4.30
C LEU A 203 5.19 7.64 5.53
N PHE A 204 5.62 6.43 5.86
CA PHE A 204 5.16 5.69 7.02
C PHE A 204 5.50 6.43 8.33
N ILE A 205 6.75 6.83 8.52
CA ILE A 205 7.18 7.57 9.72
C ILE A 205 6.51 8.95 9.78
N LYS A 206 6.33 9.64 8.65
CA LYS A 206 5.58 10.90 8.58
C LYS A 206 4.17 10.71 9.14
N ASN A 207 3.47 9.65 8.73
CA ASN A 207 2.11 9.38 9.16
C ASN A 207 2.03 8.99 10.65
N LEU A 208 3.04 8.27 11.17
CA LEU A 208 3.14 7.95 12.59
C LEU A 208 3.37 9.19 13.46
N LEU A 209 4.35 10.02 13.12
CA LEU A 209 4.75 11.17 13.93
C LEU A 209 3.87 12.42 13.68
N LYS A 210 3.18 12.49 12.54
CA LYS A 210 2.49 13.69 12.01
C LYS A 210 3.41 14.91 11.88
N ILE A 211 4.70 14.67 11.61
CA ILE A 211 5.75 15.70 11.46
C ILE A 211 6.33 15.60 10.04
N ASP A 212 6.73 16.73 9.48
CA ASP A 212 7.30 16.77 8.13
C ASP A 212 8.61 15.98 7.99
N PRO A 213 8.80 15.27 6.86
CA PRO A 213 9.93 14.37 6.64
C PRO A 213 11.29 15.07 6.72
N LYS A 214 11.34 16.35 6.35
CA LYS A 214 12.57 17.15 6.39
C LYS A 214 13.25 17.18 7.78
N HIS A 215 12.46 17.04 8.86
CA HIS A 215 12.98 17.13 10.22
C HIS A 215 13.62 15.84 10.73
N PHE A 216 13.20 14.66 10.26
CA PHE A 216 13.75 13.37 10.70
C PHE A 216 14.57 12.64 9.63
N GLU A 217 14.39 12.97 8.35
CA GLU A 217 15.07 12.29 7.24
C GLU A 217 16.60 12.31 7.37
N LYS A 218 17.17 13.47 7.73
CA LYS A 218 18.63 13.59 7.94
C LYS A 218 19.13 12.72 9.09
N SER A 219 18.36 12.66 10.19
CA SER A 219 18.72 11.87 11.36
C SER A 219 18.61 10.37 11.07
N LEU A 220 17.55 9.96 10.36
CA LEU A 220 17.32 8.58 10.00
C LEU A 220 18.35 8.05 8.98
N ARG A 221 18.69 8.85 7.95
CA ARG A 221 19.70 8.50 6.93
C ARG A 221 21.11 8.33 7.48
N ARG A 222 21.40 8.87 8.68
CA ARG A 222 22.71 8.64 9.34
C ARG A 222 22.88 7.20 9.79
N HIS A 223 21.79 6.46 9.99
CA HIS A 223 21.86 5.06 10.37
C HIS A 223 22.09 4.18 9.13
N PRO A 224 23.10 3.29 9.12
CA PRO A 224 23.44 2.49 7.94
C PRO A 224 22.28 1.59 7.49
N TYR A 225 21.56 1.01 8.44
CA TYR A 225 20.47 0.05 8.17
C TYR A 225 19.05 0.65 8.19
N HIS A 226 18.90 1.96 7.97
CA HIS A 226 17.60 2.65 8.08
C HIS A 226 16.48 2.15 7.15
N LEU A 227 16.82 1.34 6.13
CA LEU A 227 15.86 0.74 5.20
C LEU A 227 15.68 -0.78 5.41
N ALA A 228 16.58 -1.42 6.16
CA ALA A 228 16.60 -2.87 6.38
C ALA A 228 15.79 -3.29 7.61
N VAL A 229 15.08 -2.34 8.25
CA VAL A 229 14.22 -2.60 9.41
C VAL A 229 12.76 -2.75 8.97
N PRO A 230 12.06 -3.81 9.37
CA PRO A 230 10.65 -4.02 9.03
C PRO A 230 9.74 -2.92 9.56
N LEU A 231 8.79 -2.46 8.74
CA LEU A 231 7.83 -1.43 9.14
C LEU A 231 6.98 -1.79 10.37
N PRO A 232 6.53 -3.05 10.57
CA PRO A 232 5.80 -3.43 11.80
C PRO A 232 6.63 -3.24 13.08
N GLN A 233 7.94 -3.50 13.03
CA GLN A 233 8.84 -3.30 14.17
C GLN A 233 8.93 -1.81 14.53
N ILE A 234 9.04 -0.93 13.52
CA ILE A 234 9.04 0.52 13.71
C ILE A 234 7.73 0.97 14.39
N GLU A 235 6.59 0.41 13.98
CA GLU A 235 5.29 0.72 14.58
C GLU A 235 5.22 0.32 16.05
N ASP A 236 5.66 -0.90 16.37
CA ASP A 236 5.70 -1.46 17.71
C ASP A 236 6.55 -0.62 18.66
N THR A 237 7.73 -0.22 18.20
CA THR A 237 8.63 0.66 18.94
C THR A 237 8.01 2.05 19.17
N TYR A 238 7.38 2.62 18.13
CA TYR A 238 6.66 3.90 18.27
C TYR A 238 5.54 3.82 19.32
N ARG A 239 4.68 2.79 19.24
CA ARG A 239 3.58 2.58 20.19
C ARG A 239 4.08 2.43 21.62
N TYR A 240 5.19 1.71 21.82
CA TYR A 240 5.82 1.58 23.13
C TYR A 240 6.30 2.93 23.70
N LEU A 241 7.02 3.72 22.90
CA LEU A 241 7.49 5.05 23.32
C LEU A 241 6.33 6.00 23.64
N HIS A 242 5.28 5.96 22.83
CA HIS A 242 4.07 6.75 23.07
C HIS A 242 3.36 6.33 24.37
N LYS A 243 3.30 5.01 24.67
CA LYS A 243 2.74 4.49 25.94
C LYS A 243 3.47 5.01 27.17
N ILE A 244 4.77 5.30 27.06
CA ILE A 244 5.59 5.88 28.14
C ILE A 244 5.51 7.41 28.18
N LYS A 245 4.63 8.03 27.38
CA LYS A 245 4.39 9.48 27.31
C LYS A 245 5.58 10.29 26.77
N PHE A 246 6.37 9.73 25.86
CA PHE A 246 7.32 10.53 25.07
C PHE A 246 6.58 11.35 24.01
N LYS A 247 6.93 12.64 23.90
CA LYS A 247 6.37 13.53 22.87
C LYS A 247 6.93 13.20 21.49
N ASN A 248 6.12 13.35 20.44
CA ASN A 248 6.55 13.11 19.05
C ASN A 248 7.77 13.95 18.65
N GLU A 249 7.88 15.19 19.15
CA GLU A 249 9.04 16.06 18.93
C GLU A 249 10.34 15.47 19.49
N ALA A 250 10.28 14.83 20.66
CA ALA A 250 11.44 14.20 21.28
C ALA A 250 11.86 12.96 20.49
N ILE A 251 10.90 12.15 20.02
CA ILE A 251 11.15 10.99 19.16
C ILE A 251 11.73 11.43 17.82
N CYS A 252 11.24 12.53 17.25
CA CYS A 252 11.75 13.08 15.99
C CYS A 252 13.23 13.48 16.10
N LYS A 253 13.64 14.09 17.22
CA LYS A 253 15.05 14.46 17.47
C LYS A 253 15.97 13.23 17.62
N ALA A 254 15.42 12.11 18.07
CA ALA A 254 16.12 10.84 18.26
C ALA A 254 15.57 9.76 17.29
N SER A 255 15.31 10.11 16.03
CA SER A 255 14.56 9.26 15.09
C SER A 255 15.12 7.86 14.90
N SER A 256 16.44 7.70 15.03
CA SER A 256 17.12 6.40 14.91
C SER A 256 16.66 5.39 15.95
N ILE A 257 16.12 5.83 17.09
CA ILE A 257 15.61 4.92 18.12
C ILE A 257 14.46 4.04 17.62
N LEU A 258 13.71 4.52 16.63
CA LEU A 258 12.60 3.77 16.04
C LEU A 258 13.04 2.50 15.30
N LEU A 259 14.32 2.42 14.92
CA LEU A 259 14.88 1.28 14.20
C LEU A 259 15.18 0.09 15.13
N TYR A 260 15.28 0.32 16.44
CA TYR A 260 15.66 -0.73 17.40
C TYR A 260 14.45 -1.53 17.88
N PRO A 261 14.63 -2.82 18.22
CA PRO A 261 13.61 -3.64 18.84
C PRO A 261 13.12 -3.06 20.18
N LYS A 262 11.83 -3.21 20.47
CA LYS A 262 11.19 -2.69 21.69
C LYS A 262 11.81 -3.26 22.97
N GLU A 263 12.30 -4.49 22.94
CA GLU A 263 12.94 -5.20 24.06
C GLU A 263 14.23 -4.49 24.46
N LYS A 264 15.13 -4.24 23.50
CA LYS A 264 16.40 -3.56 23.76
C LYS A 264 16.18 -2.12 24.25
N ILE A 265 15.19 -1.42 23.72
CA ILE A 265 14.84 -0.06 24.16
C ILE A 265 14.38 -0.06 25.62
N LYS A 266 13.59 -1.05 26.04
CA LYS A 266 13.17 -1.20 27.45
C LYS A 266 14.38 -1.31 28.37
N GLU A 267 15.32 -2.19 28.04
CA GLU A 267 16.53 -2.42 28.83
C GLU A 267 17.42 -1.17 28.89
N ALA A 268 17.63 -0.52 27.75
CA ALA A 268 18.42 0.71 27.68
C ALA A 268 17.79 1.84 28.50
N LEU A 269 16.46 2.01 28.45
CA LEU A 269 15.76 3.00 29.26
C LEU A 269 15.81 2.68 30.77
N LEU A 270 15.77 1.40 31.15
CA LEU A 270 15.97 0.98 32.54
C LEU A 270 17.39 1.26 33.02
N ALA A 271 18.40 1.01 32.19
CA ALA A 271 19.80 1.31 32.50
C ALA A 271 20.01 2.83 32.69
N VAL A 272 19.40 3.67 31.84
CA VAL A 272 19.43 5.13 31.99
C VAL A 272 18.78 5.58 33.30
N ARG A 273 17.66 4.94 33.71
CA ARG A 273 16.97 5.28 34.98
C ARG A 273 17.74 4.84 36.22
N LYS A 274 18.41 3.68 36.18
CA LYS A 274 19.21 3.17 37.31
C LYS A 274 20.48 3.99 37.56
N ASN A 275 20.92 4.77 36.57
CA ASN A 275 22.12 5.58 36.70
C ASN A 275 21.85 6.80 37.59
N SER A 276 22.34 6.75 38.83
CA SER A 276 22.09 7.72 39.90
C SER A 276 22.50 9.16 39.57
N LEU A 277 23.44 9.34 38.64
CA LEU A 277 23.89 10.65 38.14
C LEU A 277 22.83 11.35 37.26
N ILE A 278 22.04 10.58 36.52
CA ILE A 278 21.04 11.09 35.55
C ILE A 278 19.74 11.48 36.28
N GLY A 279 19.42 10.81 37.38
CA GLY A 279 18.28 11.16 38.23
C GLY A 279 18.40 12.52 38.93
N LYS A 280 19.62 13.06 39.06
CA LYS A 280 19.90 14.36 39.72
C LYS A 280 19.86 15.55 38.75
N VAL A 281 19.91 15.31 37.44
CA VAL A 281 19.92 16.37 36.42
C VAL A 281 18.55 16.41 35.73
N HIS A 282 18.00 17.61 35.50
CA HIS A 282 16.80 17.79 34.68
C HIS A 282 17.08 17.45 33.21
N VAL A 283 17.10 16.16 32.88
CA VAL A 283 17.34 15.69 31.51
C VAL A 283 16.04 15.72 30.71
N SER A 284 16.07 16.44 29.57
CA SER A 284 14.95 16.52 28.64
C SER A 284 14.60 15.15 28.04
N GLN A 285 13.35 14.99 27.58
CA GLN A 285 12.91 13.73 26.97
C GLN A 285 13.79 13.28 25.79
N ALA A 286 14.21 14.20 24.94
CA ALA A 286 15.08 13.91 23.80
C ALA A 286 16.48 13.43 24.24
N GLN A 287 17.05 14.06 25.27
CA GLN A 287 18.34 13.64 25.82
C GLN A 287 18.25 12.24 26.45
N ARG A 288 17.14 11.89 27.12
CA ARG A 288 16.94 10.53 27.65
C ARG A 288 16.93 9.48 26.54
N LEU A 289 16.29 9.78 25.40
CA LEU A 289 16.27 8.88 24.24
C LEU A 289 17.67 8.76 23.60
N ASN A 290 18.42 9.86 23.48
CA ASN A 290 19.80 9.83 22.98
C ASN A 290 20.75 9.06 23.92
N LEU A 291 20.57 9.16 25.24
CA LEU A 291 21.34 8.36 26.20
C LEU A 291 21.00 6.87 26.10
N ALA A 292 19.73 6.52 25.86
CA ALA A 292 19.35 5.15 25.59
C ALA A 292 19.99 4.63 24.30
N LEU A 293 19.95 5.41 23.21
CA LEU A 293 20.66 5.11 21.96
C LEU A 293 22.16 4.91 22.17
N TYR A 294 22.80 5.77 22.97
CA TYR A 294 24.22 5.61 23.30
C TYR A 294 24.49 4.28 24.01
N ASN A 295 23.67 3.89 25.00
CA ASN A 295 23.85 2.62 25.70
C ASN A 295 23.61 1.40 24.80
N LEU A 296 22.70 1.51 23.83
CA LEU A 296 22.46 0.47 22.82
C LEU A 296 23.69 0.30 21.92
N GLU A 297 24.20 1.40 21.36
CA GLU A 297 25.28 1.36 20.39
C GLU A 297 26.68 1.21 21.00
N LYS A 298 26.87 1.56 22.28
CA LYS A 298 28.15 1.43 22.97
C LYS A 298 28.69 0.00 22.91
N LYS A 299 27.82 -1.01 23.01
CA LYS A 299 28.19 -2.42 22.91
C LYS A 299 28.60 -2.84 21.49
N HIS A 300 28.11 -2.12 20.48
CA HIS A 300 28.30 -2.41 19.06
C HIS A 300 29.24 -1.40 18.38
N HIS A 301 30.02 -0.64 19.15
CA HIS A 301 30.99 0.34 18.61
C HIS A 301 30.38 1.34 17.61
N PHE A 302 29.09 1.66 17.76
CA PHE A 302 28.35 2.59 16.88
C PHE A 302 28.28 2.16 15.41
N THR A 303 28.39 0.87 15.12
CA THR A 303 28.22 0.33 13.75
C THR A 303 26.76 0.32 13.29
N GLY A 304 25.80 0.46 14.21
CA GLY A 304 24.37 0.31 13.92
C GLY A 304 23.88 -1.14 13.95
N ASP A 305 24.73 -2.10 14.28
CA ASP A 305 24.37 -3.53 14.39
C ASP A 305 23.49 -3.83 15.59
N GLY A 306 23.34 -2.88 16.52
CA GLY A 306 22.48 -3.03 17.69
C GLY A 306 20.99 -3.24 17.36
N ILE A 307 20.57 -3.01 16.11
CA ILE A 307 19.22 -3.29 15.64
C ILE A 307 18.91 -4.79 15.51
N TRP A 308 19.93 -5.62 15.31
CA TRP A 308 19.75 -7.05 15.10
C TRP A 308 19.59 -7.77 16.43
N PRO A 309 18.71 -8.78 16.53
CA PRO A 309 18.75 -9.67 17.69
C PRO A 309 20.14 -10.29 17.78
N GLU A 310 20.72 -10.33 18.99
CA GLU A 310 21.95 -11.08 19.21
C GLU A 310 21.64 -12.52 18.83
N LEU A 311 22.29 -13.05 17.79
CA LEU A 311 22.29 -14.48 17.53
C LEU A 311 22.77 -15.10 18.84
N SER A 312 21.92 -15.88 19.51
CA SER A 312 22.35 -16.66 20.65
C SER A 312 23.58 -17.43 20.20
N THR A 313 24.72 -17.13 20.83
CA THR A 313 25.99 -17.85 20.69
C THR A 313 25.84 -19.24 21.30
N GLU A 314 24.90 -20.04 20.79
CA GLU A 314 24.74 -21.46 21.10
C GLU A 314 25.38 -22.32 20.00
N CYS A 315 25.66 -21.76 18.80
CA CYS A 315 26.32 -22.50 17.72
C CYS A 315 27.87 -22.47 17.76
N GLU A 316 28.52 -21.65 18.59
CA GLU A 316 30.00 -21.55 18.60
C GLU A 316 30.68 -22.49 19.62
N THR A 317 29.93 -23.13 20.51
CA THR A 317 30.51 -24.04 21.52
C THR A 317 30.60 -25.50 21.09
N GLU A 318 29.96 -25.93 19.99
CA GLU A 318 30.04 -27.33 19.51
C GLU A 318 31.27 -27.61 18.61
N LEU A 319 31.99 -26.56 18.17
CA LEU A 319 33.18 -26.71 17.31
C LEU A 319 34.52 -26.67 18.06
N LYS A 320 34.52 -26.44 19.39
CA LYS A 320 35.76 -26.37 20.20
C LYS A 320 36.01 -27.58 21.12
N THR A 321 35.18 -28.63 21.03
CA THR A 321 35.36 -29.89 21.78
C THR A 321 35.68 -31.09 20.89
N LYS A 322 36.07 -30.85 19.64
CA LYS A 322 36.65 -31.86 18.73
C LYS A 322 37.96 -31.36 18.14
N GLU A 323 38.95 -31.16 18.99
CA GLU A 323 40.38 -31.22 18.63
C GLU A 323 41.11 -32.11 19.63
#